data_AF-A0A330MQ91-F1
#
_entry.id   AF-A0A330MQ91-F1
#
_cell.length_a   1.000
_cell.length_b   1.000
_cell.length_c   1.000
_cell.angle_alpha   90.00
_cell.angle_beta   90.00
_cell.angle_gamma   90.00
#
_symmetry.space_group_name_H-M   'P 1'
#
loop_
_entity.id
_entity.type
_entity.pdbx_description
1 polymer ?
#
loop_
_entity_poly.entity_id
_entity_poly.type
_entity_poly.pdbx_seq_one_letter_code
_entity_poly.pdbx_strand_id
1 'polypeptide(L)'
;MFKTKRLVLLLGIFTLIMTGCKENTKNKNGTADKALPKTETEAGSYAIIHLDDGRDIELNAKTISGKAFSPKLPTVSLTDYSLLLMLRLNFLENPVEEKPYDEPYANITLQNVKNDGPLTEVYRTQYKSADGKEGKTTITITSIGDTHSEGTFTGTLYSKNHKKAVIEGKFNIEEKK
;
A
#
# COMPACT_ATOMS: atom_id res chain seq x y z
N MET A 1 50.15 -18.32 -34.99
CA MET A 1 50.30 -19.41 -34.00
C MET A 1 48.92 -19.94 -33.64
N PHE A 2 48.62 -21.17 -34.09
CA PHE A 2 47.44 -21.92 -33.70
C PHE A 2 47.57 -22.45 -32.27
N LYS A 3 46.52 -22.29 -31.45
CA LYS A 3 46.15 -23.28 -30.41
C LYS A 3 44.63 -23.34 -30.28
N THR A 4 44.05 -24.34 -30.94
CA THR A 4 42.78 -24.96 -30.57
C THR A 4 42.92 -25.69 -29.24
N LYS A 5 41.85 -25.72 -28.42
CA LYS A 5 41.36 -26.94 -27.73
C LYS A 5 40.08 -26.69 -26.88
N ARG A 6 38.96 -27.18 -27.43
CA ARG A 6 37.91 -28.04 -26.83
C ARG A 6 37.22 -27.66 -25.51
N LEU A 7 35.97 -27.20 -25.67
CA LEU A 7 34.72 -27.79 -25.16
C LEU A 7 34.85 -29.01 -24.21
N VAL A 8 34.28 -28.91 -22.99
CA VAL A 8 33.57 -30.03 -22.32
C VAL A 8 32.37 -29.48 -21.54
N LEU A 9 31.20 -29.85 -22.04
CA LEU A 9 29.90 -29.86 -21.40
C LEU A 9 29.89 -30.97 -20.33
N LEU A 10 29.40 -30.71 -19.11
CA LEU A 10 29.02 -31.77 -18.19
C LEU A 10 27.70 -31.42 -17.49
N LEU A 11 26.62 -31.92 -18.11
CA LEU A 11 25.33 -32.18 -17.48
C LEU A 11 25.53 -33.18 -16.33
N GLY A 12 25.12 -32.79 -15.13
CA GLY A 12 24.89 -33.71 -14.02
C GLY A 12 23.40 -33.92 -13.83
N ILE A 13 22.83 -34.87 -14.58
CA ILE A 13 21.54 -35.48 -14.25
C ILE A 13 21.83 -36.44 -13.09
N PHE A 14 21.21 -36.22 -11.92
CA PHE A 14 21.07 -37.27 -10.92
C PHE A 14 19.59 -37.54 -10.69
N THR A 15 19.12 -38.60 -11.32
CA THR A 15 17.80 -39.18 -11.16
C THR A 15 17.65 -39.90 -9.82
N LEU A 16 16.52 -39.64 -9.16
CA LEU A 16 15.69 -40.52 -8.34
C LEU A 16 16.35 -41.69 -7.59
N ILE A 17 16.21 -41.66 -6.26
CA ILE A 17 15.79 -42.86 -5.51
C ILE A 17 14.54 -42.52 -4.71
N MET A 18 13.38 -42.88 -5.29
CA MET A 18 12.20 -43.25 -4.52
C MET A 18 12.52 -44.57 -3.83
N THR A 19 12.52 -44.60 -2.50
CA THR A 19 12.23 -45.81 -1.74
C THR A 19 11.15 -45.48 -0.72
N GLY A 20 10.19 -46.39 -0.65
CA GLY A 20 8.84 -46.15 -0.16
C GLY A 20 8.71 -46.19 1.36
N CYS A 21 7.52 -45.73 1.75
CA CYS A 21 7.00 -45.58 3.10
C CYS A 21 7.16 -46.79 4.02
N LYS A 22 7.30 -46.50 5.32
CA LYS A 22 6.70 -47.31 6.38
C LYS A 22 6.20 -46.39 7.49
N GLU A 23 4.89 -46.35 7.69
CA GLU A 23 4.22 -45.65 8.80
C GLU A 23 4.64 -46.27 10.15
N ASN A 24 4.96 -45.44 11.16
CA ASN A 24 4.06 -45.19 12.29
C ASN A 24 4.71 -44.35 13.43
N THR A 25 3.97 -43.30 13.82
CA THR A 25 3.78 -42.79 15.20
C THR A 25 4.70 -41.70 15.80
N LYS A 26 4.08 -40.51 15.92
CA LYS A 26 4.15 -39.47 16.98
C LYS A 26 5.43 -38.64 17.22
N ASN A 27 5.26 -37.36 16.87
CA ASN A 27 5.37 -36.14 17.69
C ASN A 27 6.56 -35.18 17.49
N LYS A 28 6.14 -33.94 17.21
CA LYS A 28 6.68 -32.62 17.58
C LYS A 28 7.77 -31.96 16.72
N ASN A 29 7.26 -30.95 16.00
CA ASN A 29 7.75 -29.58 15.87
C ASN A 29 9.13 -29.35 15.25
N GLY A 30 9.07 -28.85 14.02
CA GLY A 30 10.12 -28.07 13.37
C GLY A 30 9.51 -27.39 12.16
N THR A 31 8.59 -26.45 12.41
CA THR A 31 7.92 -25.68 11.37
C THR A 31 8.98 -24.91 10.59
N ALA A 32 9.02 -25.15 9.29
CA ALA A 32 9.75 -24.33 8.34
C ALA A 32 9.34 -22.86 8.53
N ASP A 33 10.33 -21.98 8.69
CA ASP A 33 10.19 -20.53 8.50
C ASP A 33 9.81 -20.25 7.04
N LYS A 34 8.55 -20.54 6.70
CA LYS A 34 7.82 -19.74 5.73
C LYS A 34 7.40 -18.51 6.50
N ALA A 35 8.01 -17.37 6.19
CA ALA A 35 7.48 -16.08 6.55
C ALA A 35 5.99 -16.08 6.20
N LEU A 36 5.14 -16.17 7.22
CA LEU A 36 3.71 -16.03 7.09
C LEU A 36 3.47 -14.64 6.46
N PRO A 37 2.61 -14.52 5.44
CA PRO A 37 2.16 -13.21 5.01
C PRO A 37 1.61 -12.50 6.26
N LYS A 38 2.08 -11.28 6.52
CA LYS A 38 1.63 -10.45 7.64
C LYS A 38 0.11 -10.56 7.69
N THR A 39 -0.34 -11.06 8.83
CA THR A 39 -1.70 -11.34 9.24
C THR A 39 -2.66 -10.27 8.74
N GLU A 40 -3.84 -10.68 8.26
CA GLU A 40 -5.00 -9.82 8.07
C GLU A 40 -5.23 -9.00 9.35
N THR A 41 -4.74 -7.76 9.38
CA THR A 41 -4.97 -6.88 10.52
C THR A 41 -6.35 -6.23 10.39
N GLU A 42 -7.21 -6.62 11.35
CA GLU A 42 -8.24 -5.89 12.10
C GLU A 42 -9.05 -4.79 11.39
N ALA A 43 -10.30 -4.61 11.84
CA ALA A 43 -11.13 -3.46 11.50
C ALA A 43 -10.34 -2.14 11.61
N GLY A 44 -10.31 -1.35 10.53
CA GLY A 44 -9.57 -0.09 10.47
C GLY A 44 -8.95 0.19 9.11
N SER A 45 -8.32 1.36 9.00
CA SER A 45 -7.69 1.83 7.76
C SER A 45 -6.16 1.76 7.87
N TYR A 46 -5.49 1.37 6.79
CA TYR A 46 -4.05 1.12 6.76
C TYR A 46 -3.39 1.71 5.52
N ALA A 47 -2.16 2.22 5.66
CA ALA A 47 -1.33 2.65 4.55
C ALA A 47 0.15 2.27 4.75
N ILE A 48 0.83 1.90 3.67
CA ILE A 48 2.29 1.82 3.57
C ILE A 48 2.75 2.98 2.71
N ILE A 49 3.71 3.74 3.21
CA ILE A 49 4.31 4.88 2.52
C ILE A 49 5.81 4.63 2.37
N HIS A 50 6.28 4.54 1.14
CA HIS A 50 7.69 4.44 0.79
C HIS A 50 8.23 5.81 0.37
N LEU A 51 9.16 6.37 1.14
CA LEU A 51 9.83 7.63 0.82
C LEU A 51 11.09 7.40 0.00
N ASP A 52 11.46 8.39 -0.81
CA ASP A 52 12.68 8.34 -1.63
C ASP A 52 13.99 8.29 -0.83
N ASP A 53 13.96 8.74 0.42
CA ASP A 53 15.06 8.62 1.38
C ASP A 53 15.24 7.20 1.95
N GLY A 54 14.43 6.24 1.49
CA GLY A 54 14.49 4.84 1.88
C GLY A 54 13.73 4.49 3.16
N ARG A 55 13.03 5.45 3.77
CA ARG A 55 12.16 5.19 4.93
C ARG A 55 10.80 4.66 4.49
N ASP A 56 10.33 3.69 5.27
CA ASP A 56 8.96 3.21 5.22
C ASP A 56 8.19 3.73 6.43
N ILE A 57 6.98 4.23 6.19
CA ILE A 57 6.04 4.63 7.23
C ILE A 57 4.80 3.76 7.07
N GLU A 58 4.50 2.97 8.10
CA GLU A 58 3.24 2.24 8.23
C GLU A 58 2.27 3.08 9.06
N LEU A 59 1.08 3.34 8.51
CA LEU A 59 0.00 4.08 9.18
C LEU A 59 -1.14 3.12 9.45
N ASN A 60 -1.49 2.91 10.73
CA ASN A 60 -2.61 2.06 11.14
C ASN A 60 -3.64 2.92 11.88
N ALA A 61 -4.50 3.59 11.12
CA ALA A 61 -5.52 4.46 11.68
C ALA A 61 -6.73 3.64 12.14
N LYS A 62 -6.78 3.40 13.45
CA LYS A 62 -8.02 2.98 14.14
C LYS A 62 -9.01 4.13 14.33
N THR A 63 -8.54 5.37 14.16
CA THR A 63 -9.33 6.59 14.33
C THR A 63 -9.18 7.51 13.14
N ILE A 64 -10.33 7.85 12.59
CA ILE A 64 -10.56 8.91 11.64
C ILE A 64 -10.53 10.26 12.38
N SER A 65 -9.77 11.24 11.88
CA SER A 65 -9.88 12.62 12.37
C SER A 65 -9.98 13.62 11.22
N GLY A 66 -10.93 14.56 11.32
CA GLY A 66 -11.18 15.63 10.34
C GLY A 66 -12.67 15.88 10.02
N LYS A 67 -13.01 17.11 9.62
CA LYS A 67 -14.38 17.57 9.30
C LYS A 67 -14.90 17.19 7.90
N ALA A 68 -14.24 16.27 7.19
CA ALA A 68 -14.55 16.00 5.78
C ALA A 68 -15.13 14.59 5.53
N PHE A 69 -15.65 13.93 6.56
CA PHE A 69 -16.24 12.61 6.43
C PHE A 69 -17.69 12.71 6.01
N SER A 70 -17.99 12.15 4.85
CA SER A 70 -19.34 11.70 4.51
C SER A 70 -19.20 10.25 4.09
N PRO A 71 -19.85 9.26 4.71
CA PRO A 71 -19.82 7.86 4.24
C PRO A 71 -20.21 7.68 2.75
N LYS A 72 -20.77 8.72 2.10
CA LYS A 72 -21.05 8.81 0.64
C LYS A 72 -19.87 9.42 -0.16
N LEU A 73 -18.63 9.07 0.19
CA LEU A 73 -17.41 9.91 0.27
C LEU A 73 -16.94 10.80 -0.91
N PRO A 74 -16.74 12.10 -0.64
CA PRO A 74 -15.80 12.95 -1.37
C PRO A 74 -14.43 13.14 -0.69
N THR A 75 -14.23 12.81 0.60
CA THR A 75 -12.91 12.90 1.29
C THR A 75 -12.79 11.94 2.50
N VAL A 76 -11.69 11.20 2.59
CA VAL A 76 -11.26 10.33 3.69
C VAL A 76 -10.03 10.94 4.35
N SER A 77 -9.87 10.81 5.67
CA SER A 77 -8.64 11.15 6.40
C SER A 77 -8.22 10.06 7.39
N LEU A 78 -7.00 9.54 7.25
CA LEU A 78 -6.38 8.61 8.16
C LEU A 78 -5.33 9.33 8.99
N THR A 79 -5.36 9.16 10.31
CA THR A 79 -4.39 9.79 11.20
C THR A 79 -3.84 8.83 12.24
N ASP A 80 -2.51 8.72 12.27
CA ASP A 80 -1.73 8.03 13.28
C ASP A 80 -0.35 8.70 13.37
N TYR A 81 0.36 8.62 14.50
CA TYR A 81 1.72 9.17 14.67
C TYR A 81 1.95 10.61 14.14
N SER A 82 1.01 11.53 14.42
CA SER A 82 1.07 12.93 13.94
C SER A 82 1.04 13.10 12.41
N LEU A 83 0.61 12.09 11.66
CA LEU A 83 0.41 12.13 10.22
C LEU A 83 -1.06 12.21 9.84
N LEU A 84 -1.32 12.86 8.70
CA LEU A 84 -2.60 12.91 8.02
C LEU A 84 -2.42 12.43 6.59
N LEU A 85 -3.11 11.34 6.27
CA LEU A 85 -3.34 10.89 4.91
C LEU A 85 -4.78 11.22 4.51
N MET A 86 -4.95 12.13 3.57
CA MET A 86 -6.25 12.53 3.05
C MET A 86 -6.46 11.97 1.64
N LEU A 87 -7.49 11.15 1.45
CA LEU A 87 -7.93 10.67 0.13
C LEU A 87 -9.12 11.52 -0.30
N ARG A 88 -9.17 12.03 -1.53
CA ARG A 88 -10.25 12.89 -2.01
C ARG A 88 -10.76 12.41 -3.35
N LEU A 89 -12.07 12.21 -3.44
CA LEU A 89 -12.81 11.95 -4.66
C LEU A 89 -13.51 13.25 -5.09
N ASN A 90 -13.04 13.85 -6.18
CA ASN A 90 -13.58 15.10 -6.71
C ASN A 90 -14.80 14.84 -7.59
N PHE A 91 -15.79 15.74 -7.51
CA PHE A 91 -16.92 15.82 -8.45
C PHE A 91 -17.80 14.56 -8.54
N LEU A 92 -17.93 13.81 -7.45
CA LEU A 92 -18.77 12.61 -7.40
C LEU A 92 -19.86 12.78 -6.34
N GLU A 93 -21.12 12.88 -6.80
CA GLU A 93 -22.28 12.85 -5.92
C GLU A 93 -22.66 11.41 -5.51
N ASN A 94 -22.33 10.43 -6.36
CA ASN A 94 -22.63 9.02 -6.14
C ASN A 94 -21.47 8.16 -6.69
N PRO A 95 -20.48 7.79 -5.86
CA PRO A 95 -19.46 6.88 -6.31
C PRO A 95 -20.04 5.45 -6.44
N VAL A 96 -19.42 4.66 -7.31
CA VAL A 96 -19.85 3.33 -7.73
C VAL A 96 -18.86 2.33 -7.17
N GLU A 97 -19.38 1.26 -6.57
CA GLU A 97 -18.56 0.16 -6.06
C GLU A 97 -17.80 -0.54 -7.18
N GLU A 98 -16.64 -1.08 -6.83
CA GLU A 98 -15.71 -1.80 -7.71
C GLU A 98 -15.20 -0.97 -8.91
N LYS A 99 -15.42 0.35 -8.89
CA LYS A 99 -14.91 1.27 -9.90
C LYS A 99 -13.62 1.94 -9.44
N PRO A 100 -12.53 1.87 -10.23
CA PRO A 100 -11.34 2.68 -9.97
C PRO A 100 -11.58 4.13 -10.38
N TYR A 101 -11.12 5.04 -9.53
CA TYR A 101 -11.09 6.48 -9.76
C TYR A 101 -9.65 6.96 -9.84
N ASP A 102 -9.26 7.41 -11.02
CA ASP A 102 -7.94 7.97 -11.28
C ASP A 102 -7.95 9.51 -11.28
N GLU A 103 -6.80 10.13 -11.46
CA GLU A 103 -6.71 11.57 -11.68
C GLU A 103 -7.53 12.03 -12.91
N PRO A 104 -8.14 13.22 -12.89
CA PRO A 104 -8.16 14.23 -11.81
C PRO A 104 -9.24 13.98 -10.74
N TYR A 105 -9.96 12.86 -10.84
CA TYR A 105 -11.11 12.54 -9.98
C TYR A 105 -10.69 12.02 -8.61
N ALA A 106 -9.48 11.49 -8.47
CA ALA A 106 -8.91 11.06 -7.20
C ALA A 106 -7.64 11.83 -6.87
N ASN A 107 -7.46 12.20 -5.60
CA ASN A 107 -6.28 12.88 -5.10
C ASN A 107 -5.89 12.35 -3.72
N ILE A 108 -4.60 12.29 -3.45
CA ILE A 108 -4.05 11.95 -2.15
C ILE A 108 -3.18 13.10 -1.66
N THR A 109 -3.31 13.43 -0.37
CA THR A 109 -2.43 14.36 0.34
C THR A 109 -1.88 13.68 1.58
N LEU A 110 -0.58 13.78 1.78
CA LEU A 110 0.13 13.27 2.94
C LEU A 110 0.88 14.43 3.60
N GLN A 111 0.60 14.69 4.87
CA GLN A 111 1.23 15.78 5.63
C GLN A 111 1.29 15.49 7.13
N ASN A 112 2.17 16.17 7.84
CA ASN A 112 2.11 16.17 9.30
C ASN A 112 0.91 16.98 9.81
N VAL A 113 0.32 16.55 10.91
CA VAL A 113 -0.69 17.28 11.69
C VAL A 113 -0.03 18.18 12.74
N LYS A 114 1.16 17.80 13.20
CA LYS A 114 1.96 18.54 14.19
C LYS A 114 3.36 18.82 13.67
N ASN A 115 4.03 19.80 14.25
CA ASN A 115 5.37 20.23 13.81
C ASN A 115 6.48 19.18 14.03
N ASP A 116 6.22 18.17 14.87
CA ASP A 116 7.14 17.09 15.24
C ASP A 116 6.87 15.76 14.50
N GLY A 117 6.06 15.80 13.42
CA GLY A 117 5.75 14.61 12.63
C GLY A 117 6.95 14.10 11.80
N PRO A 118 6.88 12.85 11.31
CA PRO A 118 8.03 12.18 10.68
C PRO A 118 8.34 12.67 9.25
N LEU A 119 7.47 13.49 8.65
CA LEU A 119 7.72 14.08 7.33
C LEU A 119 8.43 15.42 7.47
N THR A 120 9.31 15.73 6.52
CA THR A 120 9.91 17.06 6.41
C THR A 120 9.08 17.99 5.53
N GLU A 121 8.17 17.43 4.72
CA GLU A 121 7.48 18.13 3.64
C GLU A 121 6.07 17.58 3.45
N VAL A 122 5.21 18.34 2.77
CA VAL A 122 3.88 17.91 2.33
C VAL A 122 3.99 17.24 0.97
N TYR A 123 3.35 16.08 0.83
CA TYR A 123 3.27 15.32 -0.42
C TYR A 123 1.85 15.36 -0.98
N ARG A 124 1.72 15.57 -2.28
CA ARG A 124 0.43 15.62 -2.99
C ARG A 124 0.55 14.96 -4.36
N THR A 125 -0.55 14.37 -4.83
CA THR A 125 -0.60 13.85 -6.20
C THR A 125 -0.41 14.96 -7.24
N GLN A 126 -0.95 16.16 -6.96
CA GLN A 126 -0.92 17.31 -7.87
C GLN A 126 0.47 17.96 -8.02
N TYR A 127 1.42 17.63 -7.14
CA TYR A 127 2.78 18.11 -7.27
C TYR A 127 3.52 17.32 -8.34
N LYS A 128 4.59 17.93 -8.88
CA LYS A 128 5.36 17.36 -9.97
C LYS A 128 6.73 16.92 -9.46
N SER A 129 7.22 15.84 -10.03
CA SER A 129 8.63 15.46 -9.99
C SER A 129 9.53 16.50 -10.66
N ALA A 130 10.85 16.32 -10.53
CA ALA A 130 11.85 17.22 -11.10
C ALA A 130 11.84 17.24 -12.63
N ASP A 131 11.39 16.15 -13.28
CA ASP A 131 11.24 16.06 -14.74
C ASP A 131 9.84 16.50 -15.23
N GLY A 132 9.01 17.04 -14.33
CA GLY A 132 7.69 17.58 -14.66
C GLY A 132 6.57 16.56 -14.73
N LYS A 133 6.82 15.27 -14.42
CA LYS A 133 5.74 14.27 -14.31
C LYS A 133 4.89 14.54 -13.08
N GLU A 134 3.58 14.53 -13.29
CA GLU A 134 2.58 14.58 -12.22
C GLU A 134 2.58 13.28 -11.42
N GLY A 135 2.01 13.34 -10.21
CA GLY A 135 1.72 12.16 -9.43
C GLY A 135 0.78 11.21 -10.16
N LYS A 136 0.48 10.10 -9.52
CA LYS A 136 -0.58 9.19 -9.95
C LYS A 136 -1.42 8.83 -8.74
N THR A 137 -2.71 8.64 -8.91
CA THR A 137 -3.57 8.16 -7.83
C THR A 137 -4.66 7.32 -8.42
N THR A 138 -4.95 6.20 -7.75
CA THR A 138 -6.13 5.38 -7.98
C THR A 138 -6.78 5.13 -6.63
N ILE A 139 -8.08 5.41 -6.52
CA ILE A 139 -8.92 5.03 -5.37
C ILE A 139 -10.03 4.11 -5.90
N THR A 140 -10.19 2.95 -5.29
CA THR A 140 -11.27 2.01 -5.63
C THR A 140 -12.17 1.87 -4.41
N ILE A 141 -13.46 2.15 -4.57
CA ILE A 141 -14.45 1.88 -3.52
C ILE A 141 -14.90 0.44 -3.66
N THR A 142 -14.71 -0.38 -2.63
CA THR A 142 -15.15 -1.78 -2.63
C THR A 142 -16.52 -1.94 -1.99
N SER A 143 -16.89 -1.06 -1.06
CA SER A 143 -18.24 -1.03 -0.51
C SER A 143 -18.63 0.38 -0.05
N ILE A 144 -19.90 0.76 -0.25
CA ILE A 144 -20.43 2.04 0.22
C ILE A 144 -21.88 1.92 0.71
N GLY A 145 -22.16 2.54 1.84
CA GLY A 145 -23.48 2.62 2.44
C GLY A 145 -23.71 3.96 3.12
N ASP A 146 -24.88 4.13 3.72
CA ASP A 146 -25.25 5.39 4.37
C ASP A 146 -24.37 5.75 5.57
N THR A 147 -23.71 4.77 6.20
CA THR A 147 -22.92 4.93 7.43
C THR A 147 -21.53 4.31 7.32
N HIS A 148 -21.16 3.82 6.13
CA HIS A 148 -19.98 2.99 5.94
C HIS A 148 -19.37 3.20 4.56
N SER A 149 -18.04 3.16 4.47
CA SER A 149 -17.35 2.98 3.20
C SER A 149 -16.00 2.28 3.34
N GLU A 150 -15.71 1.42 2.38
CA GLU A 150 -14.49 0.64 2.26
C GLU A 150 -13.88 0.81 0.87
N GLY A 151 -12.56 0.67 0.80
CA GLY A 151 -11.87 0.68 -0.46
C GLY A 151 -10.36 0.55 -0.35
N THR A 152 -9.71 0.60 -1.51
CA THR A 152 -8.26 0.58 -1.64
C THR A 152 -7.77 1.83 -2.33
N PHE A 153 -6.50 2.15 -2.14
CA PHE A 153 -5.87 3.26 -2.84
C PHE A 153 -4.41 2.97 -3.12
N THR A 154 -3.92 3.53 -4.21
CA THR A 154 -2.49 3.61 -4.52
C THR A 154 -2.16 5.00 -5.04
N GLY A 155 -0.91 5.41 -4.90
CA GLY A 155 -0.47 6.66 -5.48
C GLY A 155 1.03 6.83 -5.55
N THR A 156 1.45 7.68 -6.49
CA THR A 156 2.75 8.33 -6.49
C THR A 156 2.52 9.81 -6.19
N LEU A 157 3.12 10.30 -5.13
CA LEU A 157 3.01 11.68 -4.67
C LEU A 157 4.36 12.36 -4.79
N TYR A 158 4.33 13.67 -4.99
CA TYR A 158 5.54 14.48 -4.94
C TYR A 158 5.41 15.56 -3.87
N SER A 159 6.55 16.03 -3.36
CA SER A 159 6.62 17.26 -2.58
C SER A 159 6.88 18.47 -3.48
N LYS A 160 6.82 19.68 -2.91
CA LYS A 160 7.24 20.90 -3.64
C LYS A 160 8.72 20.87 -4.05
N ASN A 161 9.55 20.13 -3.32
CA ASN A 161 10.96 19.95 -3.60
C ASN A 161 11.22 18.69 -4.44
N HIS A 162 10.19 18.18 -5.13
CA HIS A 162 10.26 17.05 -6.05
C HIS A 162 10.61 15.70 -5.42
N LYS A 163 10.57 15.60 -4.08
CA LYS A 163 10.75 14.32 -3.38
C LYS A 163 9.58 13.40 -3.67
N LYS A 164 9.84 12.11 -3.77
CA LYS A 164 8.84 11.10 -4.13
C LYS A 164 8.35 10.34 -2.90
N ALA A 165 7.06 10.12 -2.84
CA ALA A 165 6.45 9.11 -1.99
C ALA A 165 5.61 8.14 -2.85
N VAL A 166 5.74 6.84 -2.60
CA VAL A 166 4.82 5.83 -3.15
C VAL A 166 3.95 5.34 -2.01
N ILE A 167 2.64 5.29 -2.22
CA ILE A 167 1.69 4.93 -1.19
C ILE A 167 0.73 3.86 -1.70
N GLU A 168 0.41 2.92 -0.83
CA GLU A 168 -0.66 1.94 -1.04
C GLU A 168 -1.39 1.68 0.27
N GLY A 169 -2.65 1.29 0.19
CA GLY A 169 -3.41 1.00 1.39
C GLY A 169 -4.86 0.65 1.16
N LYS A 170 -5.56 0.51 2.28
CA LYS A 170 -7.00 0.29 2.35
C LYS A 170 -7.62 1.23 3.36
N PHE A 171 -8.86 1.63 3.12
CA PHE A 171 -9.67 2.32 4.11
C PHE A 171 -10.90 1.50 4.42
N ASN A 172 -11.28 1.50 5.69
CA ASN A 172 -12.54 1.00 6.19
C ASN A 172 -13.02 2.02 7.23
N ILE A 173 -14.15 2.64 6.94
CA ILE A 173 -14.66 3.83 7.61
C ILE A 173 -16.10 3.57 8.00
N GLU A 174 -16.39 3.71 9.29
CA GLU A 174 -17.74 3.70 9.84
C GLU A 174 -18.04 5.07 10.48
N GLU A 175 -19.26 5.57 10.28
CA GLU A 175 -19.76 6.74 11.00
C GLU A 175 -19.95 6.39 12.48
N LYS A 176 -19.31 7.14 13.37
CA LYS A 176 -19.53 6.98 14.82
C LYS A 176 -20.88 7.60 15.19
N LYS A 177 -21.76 6.77 15.78
CA LYS A 177 -23.02 7.20 16.41
C LYS A 177 -22.77 8.02 17.68
#